data_AF-L7UA94-F1
#
_entry.id   AF-L7UA94-F1
#
_cell.length_a   1.000
_cell.length_b   1.000
_cell.length_c   1.000
_cell.angle_alpha   90.00
_cell.angle_beta   90.00
_cell.angle_gamma   90.00
#
_symmetry.space_group_name_H-M   'P 1'
#
loop_
_entity.id
_entity.type
_entity.pdbx_description
1 polymer ?
#
loop_
_entity_poly.entity_id
_entity_poly.type
_entity_poly.pdbx_seq_one_letter_code
_entity_poly.pdbx_strand_id
1 'polypeptide(L)'
;MRARGLEAEGVDLPRDTAGFTRRECPGCLRPFKTRPGPHDARALLHKLQAFFSLENAHEGEEGLPVWRCPYCGHRAGADAFLTPAQQTHLESVARAWGNHVRYEQLSHVTRTLSLNPRPTFVAVAPESMPGPMDPEPDELLRVIPMLCCGEDVKMLWDWDQLIFCPRCGARHGGLSGRQQVHLELIPE
;
A
#
# COMPACT_ATOMS: atom_id res chain seq x y z
N MET A 1 -16.78 -26.75 -20.06
CA MET A 1 -15.81 -25.66 -19.85
C MET A 1 -15.83 -25.30 -18.38
N ARG A 2 -14.76 -25.64 -17.65
CA ARG A 2 -14.61 -25.20 -16.25
C ARG A 2 -14.48 -23.68 -16.27
N ALA A 3 -15.35 -22.98 -15.54
CA ALA A 3 -15.05 -21.61 -15.16
C ALA A 3 -13.70 -21.67 -14.42
N ARG A 4 -12.64 -21.17 -15.05
CA ARG A 4 -11.47 -20.72 -14.29
C ARG A 4 -12.05 -19.70 -13.34
N GLY A 5 -12.18 -20.05 -12.06
CA GLY A 5 -12.46 -19.06 -11.03
C GLY A 5 -11.46 -17.94 -11.25
N LEU A 6 -11.95 -16.70 -11.25
CA LEU A 6 -11.06 -15.54 -11.15
C LEU A 6 -10.18 -15.81 -9.93
N GLU A 7 -8.94 -16.23 -10.15
CA GLU A 7 -7.92 -16.17 -9.11
C GLU A 7 -7.89 -14.69 -8.77
N ALA A 8 -8.41 -14.35 -7.58
CA ALA A 8 -8.40 -12.98 -7.10
C ALA A 8 -6.93 -12.65 -6.83
N GLU A 9 -6.23 -12.21 -7.87
CA GLU A 9 -4.89 -11.68 -7.79
C GLU A 9 -5.02 -10.34 -7.05
N GLY A 10 -4.75 -10.38 -5.75
CA GLY A 10 -4.82 -9.21 -4.88
C GLY A 10 -3.79 -8.16 -5.31
N VAL A 11 -4.07 -6.91 -4.98
CA VAL A 11 -3.08 -5.84 -5.16
C VAL A 11 -2.19 -5.80 -3.93
N ASP A 12 -0.93 -6.22 -4.11
CA ASP A 12 0.09 -6.21 -3.08
C ASP A 12 1.14 -5.14 -3.34
N LEU A 13 1.67 -4.58 -2.27
CA LEU A 13 2.82 -3.69 -2.36
C LEU A 13 4.12 -4.48 -2.33
N PRO A 14 5.16 -4.03 -3.07
CA PRO A 14 6.43 -4.71 -3.10
C PRO A 14 7.07 -4.74 -1.72
N ARG A 15 7.74 -5.84 -1.43
CA ARG A 15 8.43 -6.10 -0.17
C ARG A 15 9.90 -6.32 -0.45
N ASP A 16 10.74 -5.95 0.50
CA ASP A 16 12.15 -6.33 0.49
C ASP A 16 12.34 -7.76 1.00
N THR A 17 13.57 -8.28 0.97
CA THR A 17 13.83 -9.68 1.37
C THR A 17 13.53 -9.95 2.84
N ALA A 18 13.49 -8.93 3.69
CA ALA A 18 13.09 -9.03 5.09
C ALA A 18 11.57 -8.83 5.31
N GLY A 19 10.81 -8.66 4.22
CA GLY A 19 9.36 -8.52 4.24
C GLY A 19 8.84 -7.11 4.56
N PHE A 20 9.65 -6.06 4.41
CA PHE A 20 9.22 -4.68 4.65
C PHE A 20 8.79 -3.99 3.36
N THR A 21 7.76 -3.15 3.46
CA THR A 21 7.23 -2.34 2.35
C THR A 21 7.69 -0.89 2.48
N ARG A 22 8.14 -0.31 1.37
CA ARG A 22 8.58 1.09 1.31
C ARG A 22 7.43 2.08 1.44
N ARG A 23 7.68 3.14 2.21
CA ARG A 23 6.85 4.32 2.44
C ARG A 23 7.67 5.57 2.22
N GLU A 24 6.99 6.66 1.84
CA GLU A 24 7.60 7.97 1.71
C GLU A 24 6.78 9.00 2.47
N CYS A 25 7.44 9.85 3.26
CA CYS A 25 6.74 10.89 4.00
C CYS A 25 6.30 12.03 3.06
N PRO A 26 5.02 12.42 2.99
CA PRO A 26 4.60 13.54 2.17
C PRO A 26 5.11 14.90 2.68
N GLY A 27 5.52 14.99 3.95
CA GLY A 27 6.03 16.22 4.55
C GLY A 27 7.54 16.43 4.37
N CYS A 28 8.35 15.38 4.52
CA CYS A 28 9.83 15.51 4.47
C CYS A 28 10.50 14.66 3.38
N LEU A 29 9.70 13.94 2.58
CA LEU A 29 10.09 13.12 1.43
C LEU A 29 11.11 12.00 1.75
N ARG A 30 11.34 11.71 3.03
CA ARG A 30 12.27 10.65 3.42
C ARG A 30 11.61 9.27 3.28
N PRO A 31 12.32 8.29 2.71
CA PRO A 31 11.86 6.92 2.68
C PRO A 31 12.05 6.24 4.04
N PHE A 32 11.13 5.35 4.37
CA PHE A 32 11.25 4.38 5.46
C PHE A 32 10.51 3.11 5.03
N LYS A 33 10.67 2.01 5.77
CA LYS A 33 9.88 0.80 5.50
C LYS A 33 9.21 0.29 6.77
N THR A 34 8.01 -0.26 6.61
CA THR A 34 7.22 -0.87 7.69
C THR A 34 6.86 -2.30 7.29
N ARG A 35 6.55 -3.13 8.29
CA ARG A 35 5.92 -4.42 7.97
C ARG A 35 4.52 -4.21 7.37
N PRO A 36 4.09 -5.08 6.45
CA PRO A 36 2.73 -5.09 5.98
C PRO A 36 1.78 -5.47 7.12
N GLY A 37 0.60 -4.87 7.14
CA GLY A 37 -0.46 -5.13 8.11
C GLY A 37 -1.82 -4.64 7.60
N PRO A 38 -2.88 -4.80 8.42
CA PRO A 38 -4.26 -4.48 8.00
C PRO A 38 -4.46 -3.02 7.54
N HIS A 39 -3.65 -2.09 8.05
CA HIS A 39 -3.69 -0.69 7.65
C HIS A 39 -3.28 -0.46 6.19
N ASP A 40 -2.44 -1.33 5.64
CA ASP A 40 -1.98 -1.22 4.25
C ASP A 40 -3.11 -1.56 3.28
N ALA A 41 -3.87 -2.62 3.55
CA ALA A 41 -5.03 -2.98 2.74
C ALA A 41 -6.05 -1.82 2.68
N ARG A 42 -6.29 -1.15 3.81
CA ARG A 42 -7.17 0.03 3.86
C ARG A 42 -6.60 1.23 3.09
N ALA A 43 -5.29 1.48 3.19
CA ALA A 43 -4.63 2.54 2.43
C ALA A 43 -4.71 2.30 0.92
N LEU A 44 -4.50 1.05 0.48
CA LEU A 44 -4.62 0.64 -0.91
C LEU A 44 -6.05 0.79 -1.42
N LEU A 45 -7.04 0.29 -0.68
CA LEU A 45 -8.45 0.38 -1.05
C LEU A 45 -8.89 1.84 -1.18
N HIS A 46 -8.57 2.68 -0.19
CA HIS A 46 -8.88 4.11 -0.25
C HIS A 46 -8.26 4.77 -1.47
N LYS A 47 -6.99 4.44 -1.79
CA LYS A 47 -6.32 5.01 -2.96
C LYS A 47 -6.93 4.52 -4.28
N LEU A 48 -7.31 3.24 -4.37
CA LEU A 48 -7.97 2.67 -5.54
C LEU A 48 -9.36 3.30 -5.79
N GLN A 49 -10.12 3.56 -4.71
CA GLN A 49 -11.42 4.25 -4.79
C GLN A 49 -11.32 5.66 -5.38
N ALA A 50 -10.18 6.32 -5.23
CA ALA A 50 -9.95 7.62 -5.86
C ALA A 50 -9.80 7.55 -7.39
N PHE A 51 -9.48 6.36 -7.93
CA PHE A 51 -9.26 6.14 -9.38
C PHE A 51 -10.38 5.34 -10.04
N PHE A 52 -11.09 4.52 -9.27
CA PHE A 52 -12.13 3.63 -9.77
C PHE A 52 -13.34 3.59 -8.82
N SER A 53 -14.52 3.84 -9.38
CA SER A 53 -15.78 3.81 -8.63
C SER A 53 -16.20 2.36 -8.33
N LEU A 54 -15.94 1.91 -7.11
CA LEU A 54 -16.43 0.63 -6.61
C LEU A 54 -17.91 0.76 -6.22
N GLU A 55 -18.76 -0.14 -6.73
CA GLU A 55 -20.19 -0.17 -6.38
C GLU A 55 -20.42 -0.30 -4.86
N ASN A 56 -19.56 -1.09 -4.20
CA ASN A 56 -19.59 -1.33 -2.76
C ASN A 56 -18.55 -0.52 -1.99
N ALA A 57 -18.20 0.70 -2.46
CA ALA A 57 -17.19 1.53 -1.79
C ALA A 57 -17.48 1.76 -0.28
N HIS A 58 -18.77 1.82 0.08
CA HIS A 58 -19.26 1.98 1.44
C HIS A 58 -18.87 0.82 2.39
N GLU A 59 -18.64 -0.39 1.86
CA GLU A 59 -18.16 -1.53 2.67
C GLU A 59 -16.70 -1.33 3.14
N GLY A 60 -15.96 -0.43 2.49
CA GLY A 60 -14.58 -0.07 2.82
C GLY A 60 -14.42 1.20 3.66
N GLU A 61 -15.50 1.85 4.09
CA GLU A 61 -15.48 3.16 4.76
C GLU A 61 -14.99 3.13 6.22
N GLU A 62 -14.52 1.99 6.73
CA GLU A 62 -13.77 1.98 8.00
C GLU A 62 -12.59 2.95 7.90
N GLY A 63 -12.64 4.01 8.72
CA GLY A 63 -11.82 5.20 8.55
C GLY A 63 -10.35 4.94 8.19
N LEU A 64 -9.84 5.75 7.26
CA LEU A 64 -8.46 5.70 6.80
C LEU A 64 -7.48 5.80 7.97
N PRO A 65 -6.60 4.81 8.19
CA PRO A 65 -5.62 4.86 9.27
C PRO A 65 -4.74 6.10 9.13
N VAL A 66 -4.48 6.78 10.24
CA VAL A 66 -3.53 7.90 10.28
C VAL A 66 -2.15 7.36 10.63
N TRP A 67 -1.16 7.71 9.83
CA TRP A 67 0.24 7.40 10.09
C TRP A 67 1.05 8.63 10.44
N ARG A 68 2.22 8.36 11.02
CA ARG A 68 3.24 9.37 11.26
C ARG A 68 4.55 9.03 10.58
N CYS A 69 5.20 10.07 10.08
CA CYS A 69 6.57 9.94 9.62
C CYS A 69 7.49 9.64 10.80
N PRO A 70 8.33 8.59 10.72
CA PRO A 70 9.22 8.26 11.82
C PRO A 70 10.35 9.26 12.03
N TYR A 71 10.62 10.10 11.03
CA TYR A 71 11.65 11.14 11.10
C TYR A 71 11.10 12.46 11.65
N CYS A 72 10.17 13.10 10.93
CA CYS A 72 9.70 14.45 11.26
C CYS A 72 8.39 14.48 12.07
N GLY A 73 7.75 13.34 12.30
CA GLY A 73 6.48 13.24 13.00
C GLY A 73 5.26 13.75 12.22
N HIS A 74 5.43 14.11 10.93
CA HIS A 74 4.34 14.54 10.05
C HIS A 74 3.20 13.51 10.05
N ARG A 75 1.95 14.00 10.17
CA ARG A 75 0.74 13.17 10.26
C ARG A 75 -0.06 13.27 8.96
N ALA A 76 -0.42 12.14 8.39
CA ALA A 76 -1.30 12.08 7.23
C ALA A 76 -2.07 10.74 7.20
N GLY A 77 -3.05 10.62 6.31
CA GLY A 77 -3.66 9.33 5.98
C GLY A 77 -2.60 8.33 5.48
N ALA A 78 -2.80 7.05 5.74
CA ALA A 78 -1.83 6.01 5.39
C ALA A 78 -1.57 5.92 3.87
N ASP A 79 -2.55 6.25 3.05
CA ASP A 79 -2.44 6.32 1.59
C ASP A 79 -1.51 7.45 1.11
N ALA A 80 -1.41 8.55 1.87
CA ALA A 80 -0.49 9.65 1.58
C ALA A 80 0.98 9.27 1.78
N PHE A 81 1.26 8.13 2.43
CA PHE A 81 2.61 7.57 2.58
C PHE A 81 2.97 6.56 1.48
N LEU A 82 2.07 6.30 0.53
CA LEU A 82 2.39 5.51 -0.67
C LEU A 82 3.42 6.27 -1.51
N THR A 83 4.45 5.57 -1.97
CA THR A 83 5.47 6.19 -2.80
C THR A 83 4.88 6.61 -4.15
N PRO A 84 5.49 7.58 -4.86
CA PRO A 84 5.02 7.95 -6.19
C PRO A 84 4.90 6.75 -7.16
N ALA A 85 5.86 5.83 -7.13
CA ALA A 85 5.82 4.60 -7.93
C ALA A 85 4.64 3.69 -7.57
N GLN A 86 4.34 3.54 -6.28
CA GLN A 86 3.18 2.76 -5.81
C GLN A 86 1.86 3.42 -6.26
N GLN A 87 1.76 4.75 -6.18
CA GLN A 87 0.56 5.47 -6.60
C GLN A 87 0.32 5.32 -8.11
N THR A 88 1.37 5.46 -8.93
CA THR A 88 1.30 5.25 -10.39
C THR A 88 0.86 3.82 -10.73
N HIS A 89 1.38 2.83 -10.02
CA HIS A 89 0.97 1.44 -10.21
C HIS A 89 -0.51 1.22 -9.85
N LEU A 90 -0.99 1.79 -8.74
CA LEU A 90 -2.41 1.68 -8.36
C LEU A 90 -3.33 2.37 -9.37
N GLU A 91 -2.92 3.50 -9.94
CA GLU A 91 -3.67 4.16 -11.01
C GLU A 91 -3.75 3.27 -12.26
N SER A 92 -2.66 2.63 -12.66
CA SER A 92 -2.66 1.75 -13.83
C SER A 92 -3.53 0.51 -13.61
N VAL A 93 -3.49 -0.09 -12.41
CA VAL A 93 -4.37 -1.19 -12.01
C VAL A 93 -5.84 -0.76 -12.05
N ALA A 94 -6.19 0.37 -11.45
CA ALA A 94 -7.56 0.90 -11.43
C ALA A 94 -8.10 1.18 -12.84
N ARG A 95 -7.26 1.75 -13.72
CA ARG A 95 -7.59 2.00 -15.13
C ARG A 95 -7.82 0.69 -15.89
N ALA A 96 -6.96 -0.30 -15.68
CA ALA A 96 -7.12 -1.61 -16.29
C ALA A 96 -8.43 -2.27 -15.82
N TRP A 97 -8.73 -2.28 -14.52
CA TRP A 97 -10.02 -2.75 -14.01
C TRP A 97 -11.20 -2.06 -14.67
N GLY A 98 -11.17 -0.73 -14.79
CA GLY A 98 -12.24 0.02 -15.48
C GLY A 98 -12.44 -0.42 -16.93
N ASN A 99 -11.36 -0.67 -17.66
CA ASN A 99 -11.42 -1.17 -19.04
C ASN A 99 -11.98 -2.60 -19.11
N HIS A 100 -11.55 -3.48 -18.21
CA HIS A 100 -12.04 -4.87 -18.13
C HIS A 100 -13.52 -4.93 -17.77
N VAL A 101 -13.96 -4.18 -16.75
CA VAL A 101 -15.38 -4.09 -16.36
C VAL A 101 -16.23 -3.56 -17.52
N ARG A 102 -15.78 -2.49 -18.18
CA ARG A 102 -16.50 -1.93 -19.34
C ARG A 102 -16.59 -2.93 -20.49
N TYR A 103 -15.50 -3.64 -20.78
CA TYR A 103 -15.49 -4.67 -21.83
C TYR A 103 -16.49 -5.79 -21.54
N GLU A 104 -16.50 -6.29 -20.30
CA GLU A 104 -17.44 -7.32 -19.86
C GLU A 104 -18.90 -6.85 -19.91
N GLN A 105 -19.19 -5.62 -19.46
CA GLN A 105 -20.53 -5.03 -19.56
C GLN A 105 -21.02 -4.92 -21.01
N LEU A 106 -20.12 -4.66 -21.97
CA LEU A 106 -20.44 -4.55 -23.39
C LEU A 106 -20.44 -5.90 -24.13
N SER A 107 -19.97 -6.98 -23.50
CA SER A 107 -19.86 -8.31 -24.10
C SER A 107 -21.19 -8.84 -24.64
N HIS A 108 -22.32 -8.48 -24.01
CA HIS A 108 -23.65 -8.86 -24.46
C HIS A 108 -24.00 -8.18 -25.79
N VAL A 109 -23.76 -6.87 -25.91
CA VAL A 109 -24.01 -6.10 -27.15
C VAL A 109 -23.16 -6.64 -28.30
N THR A 110 -21.89 -6.93 -28.04
CA THR A 110 -20.99 -7.55 -29.04
C THR A 110 -21.54 -8.89 -29.52
N ARG A 111 -22.01 -9.75 -28.60
CA ARG A 111 -22.58 -11.06 -28.96
C ARG A 111 -23.83 -10.91 -29.83
N THR A 112 -24.75 -10.01 -29.50
CA THR A 112 -25.99 -9.80 -30.26
C THR A 112 -25.73 -9.20 -31.64
N LEU A 113 -24.79 -8.25 -31.75
CA LEU A 113 -24.47 -7.59 -33.02
C LEU A 113 -23.51 -8.40 -33.90
N SER A 114 -22.89 -9.46 -33.39
CA SER A 114 -21.96 -10.30 -34.15
C SER A 114 -22.59 -11.00 -35.36
N LEU A 115 -23.92 -11.14 -35.37
CA LEU A 115 -24.70 -11.70 -36.48
C LEU A 115 -25.08 -10.66 -37.55
N ASN A 116 -24.80 -9.37 -37.31
CA ASN A 116 -25.11 -8.31 -38.28
C ASN A 116 -24.02 -8.28 -39.38
N PRO A 117 -24.40 -8.41 -40.67
CA PRO A 117 -23.44 -8.37 -41.79
C PRO A 117 -22.76 -7.01 -41.97
N ARG A 118 -23.22 -5.95 -41.30
CA ARG A 118 -22.61 -4.61 -41.29
C ARG A 118 -22.49 -4.10 -39.84
N PRO A 119 -21.49 -4.55 -39.08
CA PRO A 119 -21.34 -4.16 -37.69
C PRO A 119 -21.00 -2.67 -37.58
N THR A 120 -21.77 -1.94 -36.77
CA THR A 120 -21.49 -0.54 -36.41
C THR A 120 -20.79 -0.42 -35.06
N PHE A 121 -20.56 -1.54 -34.39
CA PHE A 121 -19.95 -1.63 -33.06
C PHE A 121 -18.95 -2.79 -33.03
N VAL A 122 -17.75 -2.51 -32.57
CA VAL A 122 -16.67 -3.49 -32.39
C VAL A 122 -16.09 -3.29 -31.00
N ALA A 123 -16.25 -4.28 -30.13
CA ALA A 123 -15.58 -4.27 -28.84
C ALA A 123 -14.10 -4.61 -29.04
N VAL A 124 -13.22 -3.76 -28.52
CA VAL A 124 -11.78 -4.01 -28.48
C VAL A 124 -11.47 -4.65 -27.14
N ALA A 125 -10.82 -5.82 -27.17
CA ALA A 125 -10.39 -6.49 -25.95
C ALA A 125 -9.42 -5.58 -25.18
N PRO A 126 -9.55 -5.46 -23.86
CA PRO A 126 -8.66 -4.67 -23.04
C PRO A 126 -7.26 -5.29 -23.00
N GLU A 127 -6.25 -4.44 -22.75
CA GLU A 127 -4.91 -4.90 -22.42
C GLU A 127 -4.92 -5.77 -21.15
N SER A 128 -3.91 -6.62 -20.98
CA SER A 128 -3.76 -7.42 -19.76
C SER A 128 -3.61 -6.53 -18.53
N MET A 129 -4.01 -7.05 -17.37
CA MET A 129 -3.76 -6.39 -16.09
C MET A 129 -2.27 -6.08 -15.91
N PRO A 130 -1.90 -4.93 -15.32
CA PRO A 130 -0.54 -4.69 -14.90
C PRO A 130 -0.08 -5.82 -13.97
N GLY A 131 1.10 -6.36 -14.23
CA GLY A 131 1.73 -7.34 -13.34
C GLY A 131 2.16 -6.71 -12.01
N PRO A 132 2.64 -7.52 -11.05
CA PRO A 132 3.14 -7.02 -9.78
C PRO A 132 4.29 -6.04 -9.98
N MET A 133 4.45 -5.11 -9.03
CA MET A 133 5.62 -4.23 -8.98
C MET A 133 6.90 -5.03 -8.75
N ASP A 134 8.02 -4.51 -9.25
CA ASP A 134 9.33 -5.07 -8.94
C ASP A 134 9.57 -5.11 -7.42
N PRO A 135 10.25 -6.15 -6.91
CA PRO A 135 10.60 -6.25 -5.50
C PRO A 135 11.37 -5.01 -5.01
N GLU A 136 11.15 -4.65 -3.75
CA GLU A 136 11.82 -3.50 -3.17
C GLU A 136 13.30 -3.83 -2.89
N PRO A 137 14.25 -2.97 -3.30
CA PRO A 137 15.67 -3.22 -3.04
C PRO A 137 16.00 -3.22 -1.54
N ASP A 138 16.95 -4.07 -1.13
CA ASP A 138 17.51 -4.05 0.22
C ASP A 138 18.48 -2.87 0.40
N GLU A 139 17.91 -1.70 0.67
CA GLU A 139 18.65 -0.51 1.07
C GLU A 139 19.28 -0.67 2.46
N LEU A 140 20.37 0.06 2.72
CA LEU A 140 21.07 0.11 4.01
C LEU A 140 20.25 0.89 5.05
N LEU A 141 19.11 0.33 5.47
CA LEU A 141 18.26 0.81 6.55
C LEU A 141 18.40 -0.11 7.76
N ARG A 142 18.47 0.47 8.96
CA ARG A 142 18.47 -0.30 10.21
C ARG A 142 17.04 -0.53 10.67
N VAL A 143 16.77 -1.71 11.20
CA VAL A 143 15.48 -2.04 11.83
C VAL A 143 15.45 -1.46 13.25
N ILE A 144 14.41 -0.71 13.57
CA ILE A 144 14.17 -0.14 14.89
C ILE A 144 12.83 -0.71 15.42
N PRO A 145 12.84 -1.48 16.52
CA PRO A 145 11.63 -1.95 17.15
C PRO A 145 10.95 -0.83 17.94
N MET A 146 9.70 -0.53 17.62
CA MET A 146 8.87 0.46 18.30
C MET A 146 8.23 -0.17 19.54
N LEU A 147 8.87 0.00 20.69
CA LEU A 147 8.44 -0.59 21.98
C LEU A 147 7.02 -0.20 22.40
N CYS A 148 6.47 0.90 21.89
CA CYS A 148 5.14 1.38 22.23
C CYS A 148 4.00 0.53 21.63
N CYS A 149 4.25 -0.18 20.52
CA CYS A 149 3.22 -0.94 19.81
C CYS A 149 3.74 -2.25 19.17
N GLY A 150 5.01 -2.58 19.35
CA GLY A 150 5.62 -3.80 18.82
C GLY A 150 5.89 -3.77 17.31
N GLU A 151 5.90 -2.59 16.68
CA GLU A 151 6.09 -2.46 15.23
C GLU A 151 7.56 -2.33 14.88
N ASP A 152 8.00 -3.02 13.84
CA ASP A 152 9.35 -2.85 13.28
C ASP A 152 9.33 -1.79 12.18
N VAL A 153 10.29 -0.86 12.24
CA VAL A 153 10.46 0.18 11.22
C VAL A 153 11.91 0.21 10.72
N LYS A 154 12.10 0.07 9.41
CA LYS A 154 13.40 0.30 8.77
C LYS A 154 13.60 1.79 8.50
N MET A 155 14.66 2.34 9.04
CA MET A 155 15.00 3.77 8.94
C MET A 155 16.47 3.97 8.53
N LEU A 156 16.80 5.19 8.11
CA LEU A 156 18.17 5.59 7.78
C LEU A 156 19.14 5.29 8.93
N TRP A 157 20.29 4.71 8.57
CA TRP A 157 21.27 4.23 9.54
C TRP A 157 21.89 5.35 10.37
N ASP A 158 22.03 6.53 9.79
CA ASP A 158 22.63 7.73 10.36
C ASP A 158 21.61 8.61 11.09
N TRP A 159 20.34 8.19 11.18
CA TRP A 159 19.34 8.97 11.92
C TRP A 159 19.62 8.93 13.42
N ASP A 160 20.02 10.05 14.00
CA ASP A 160 20.39 10.22 15.41
C ASP A 160 19.40 11.10 16.20
N GLN A 161 18.41 11.66 15.51
CA GLN A 161 17.40 12.53 16.11
C GLN A 161 16.27 11.71 16.74
N LEU A 162 15.28 12.43 17.27
CA LEU A 162 14.05 11.86 17.77
C LEU A 162 13.36 11.00 16.70
N ILE A 163 12.84 9.85 17.12
CA ILE A 163 12.10 8.91 16.29
C ILE A 163 10.63 8.93 16.71
N PHE A 164 9.72 8.92 15.75
CA PHE A 164 8.29 8.84 16.01
C PHE A 164 7.77 7.46 15.60
N CYS A 165 6.96 6.82 16.43
CA CYS A 165 6.29 5.59 16.01
C CYS A 165 5.28 5.89 14.89
N PRO A 166 5.35 5.21 13.73
CA PRO A 166 4.42 5.46 12.63
C PRO A 166 2.96 5.15 12.95
N ARG A 167 2.70 4.25 13.92
CA ARG A 167 1.34 3.85 14.30
C ARG A 167 0.75 4.80 15.35
N CYS A 168 1.30 4.82 16.56
CA CYS A 168 0.70 5.57 17.67
C CYS A 168 1.26 7.00 17.81
N GLY A 169 2.42 7.30 17.20
CA GLY A 169 3.07 8.60 17.31
C GLY A 169 3.86 8.83 18.59
N ALA A 170 4.06 7.79 19.42
CA ALA A 170 4.96 7.86 20.55
C ALA A 170 6.36 8.31 20.12
N ARG A 171 7.02 9.08 20.98
CA ARG A 171 8.34 9.64 20.72
C ARG A 171 9.39 8.74 21.36
N HIS A 172 10.34 8.28 20.57
CA HIS A 172 11.46 7.43 20.95
C HIS A 172 12.76 8.23 20.78
N GLY A 173 13.55 8.34 21.84
CA GLY A 173 14.83 9.07 21.83
C GLY A 173 15.95 8.28 21.14
N GLY A 174 16.82 8.99 20.42
CA GLY A 174 17.95 8.47 19.65
C GLY A 174 18.96 7.68 20.47
N LEU A 175 19.55 6.66 19.85
CA LEU A 175 20.55 5.74 20.41
C LEU A 175 21.88 6.42 20.83
N SER A 176 21.97 7.76 20.73
CA SER A 176 23.16 8.56 21.00
C SER A 176 23.45 8.77 22.49
N GLY A 177 22.58 8.32 23.38
CA GLY A 177 22.85 8.28 24.82
C GLY A 177 22.53 6.90 25.35
N ARG A 178 23.49 6.26 26.01
CA ARG A 178 23.25 5.08 26.88
C ARG A 178 22.10 5.39 27.84
N GLN A 179 20.86 5.09 27.47
CA GLN A 179 19.80 4.95 28.46
C GLN A 179 20.05 3.61 29.14
N GLN A 180 20.71 3.67 30.29
CA GLN A 180 20.70 2.57 31.24
C GLN A 180 19.24 2.34 31.65
N VAL A 181 18.64 1.29 31.10
CA VAL A 181 17.37 0.78 31.61
C VAL A 181 17.72 0.00 32.88
N HIS A 182 17.40 0.56 34.04
CA HIS A 182 17.55 -0.14 35.31
C HIS A 182 16.38 -1.12 35.45
N LEU A 183 16.63 -2.40 35.17
CA LEU A 183 15.66 -3.46 35.37
C LEU A 183 15.82 -3.98 36.80
N GLU A 184 14.77 -3.84 37.61
CA GLU A 184 14.71 -4.42 38.95
C GLU A 184 13.94 -5.73 38.87
N LEU A 185 14.60 -6.85 39.17
CA LEU A 185 13.96 -8.16 39.25
C LEU A 185 13.30 -8.28 40.63
N ILE A 186 11.97 -8.37 40.64
CA ILE A 186 11.20 -8.63 41.87
C ILE A 186 11.24 -10.14 42.11
N PRO A 187 11.82 -10.62 43.23
CA PRO A 187 11.76 -12.03 43.59
C PRO A 187 10.34 -12.42 44.00
N GLU A 188 9.90 -13.62 43.61
CA GLU A 188 8.64 -14.25 44.02
C GLU A 188 8.56 -14.50 45.54
#